data_AF-A0A0G1U6K9-F1
#
_entry.id   AF-A0A0G1U6K9-F1
#
_cell.length_a   1.000
_cell.length_b   1.000
_cell.length_c   1.000
_cell.angle_alpha   90.00
_cell.angle_beta   90.00
_cell.angle_gamma   90.00
#
_symmetry.space_group_name_H-M   'P 1'
#
loop_
_entity.id
_entity.type
_entity.pdbx_description
1 polymer ?
#
loop_
_entity_poly.entity_id
_entity_poly.type
_entity_poly.pdbx_seq_one_letter_code
_entity_poly.pdbx_strand_id
1 'polypeptide(L)'
;MHYKNSTGNKFRKIVIGLLALTGLGLMSYLTVIHYTQASSFCDLSETVSCDVVTTSIYSEIFGIPVSIFGAGYFAFVIFLIFKAKSKVLFQALFYITFFVLFPSLYLTLTEILFIKSLCILCETSKAIMFVILFISLFSLDKKPSARNLAPIAIAGVVTAGVMFFAQTSSLSAKQDYSKLVACLNEKGVIYYKSVTCSNCRRQELILGEPYKKLNQVECHPDGKNPQPELCLKKGINKTPTFILEQNNQELKRLEGRQDPKDLAAFASCSLSE
;
A
#
# COMPACT_ATOMS: atom_id res chain seq x y z
N MET A 1 -47.73 -15.25 -3.12
CA MET A 1 -46.44 -15.97 -3.21
C MET A 1 -45.56 -15.29 -4.26
N HIS A 2 -44.58 -14.48 -3.87
CA HIS A 2 -43.67 -13.83 -4.83
C HIS A 2 -42.59 -14.81 -5.29
N TYR A 3 -42.72 -15.30 -6.51
CA TYR A 3 -41.68 -16.00 -7.26
C TYR A 3 -40.54 -15.02 -7.56
N LYS A 4 -39.64 -14.80 -6.60
CA LYS A 4 -38.47 -13.92 -6.79
C LYS A 4 -37.50 -14.62 -7.77
N ASN A 5 -37.67 -14.32 -9.05
CA ASN A 5 -36.90 -14.71 -10.24
C ASN A 5 -35.60 -15.50 -9.97
N SER A 6 -35.67 -16.82 -10.12
CA SER A 6 -34.49 -17.72 -10.11
C SER A 6 -33.40 -17.26 -11.08
N THR A 7 -33.81 -16.80 -12.27
CA THR A 7 -32.92 -16.28 -13.33
C THR A 7 -32.18 -15.01 -12.91
N GLY A 8 -32.86 -14.09 -12.21
CA GLY A 8 -32.26 -12.84 -11.72
C GLY A 8 -31.20 -13.08 -10.65
N ASN A 9 -31.42 -14.05 -9.75
CA ASN A 9 -30.43 -14.42 -8.74
C ASN A 9 -29.19 -15.08 -9.37
N LYS A 10 -29.37 -15.90 -10.41
CA LYS A 10 -28.25 -16.52 -11.14
C LYS A 10 -27.39 -15.45 -11.83
N PHE A 11 -28.02 -14.48 -12.50
CA PHE A 11 -27.30 -13.37 -13.11
C PHE A 11 -26.51 -12.54 -12.09
N ARG A 12 -27.13 -12.14 -10.97
CA ARG A 12 -26.45 -11.39 -9.90
C ARG A 12 -25.26 -12.15 -9.31
N LYS A 13 -25.38 -13.48 -9.12
CA LYS A 13 -24.26 -14.31 -8.67
C LYS A 13 -23.09 -14.30 -9.66
N ILE A 14 -23.37 -14.39 -10.97
CA ILE A 14 -22.33 -14.35 -12.01
C ILE A 14 -21.61 -13.00 -11.98
N VAL A 15 -22.37 -11.89 -11.93
CA VAL A 15 -21.79 -10.54 -11.86
C VAL A 15 -20.90 -10.38 -10.63
N ILE A 16 -21.37 -10.77 -9.44
CA ILE A 16 -20.55 -10.73 -8.21
C ILE A 16 -19.31 -11.63 -8.35
N GLY A 17 -19.43 -12.80 -8.98
CA GLY A 17 -18.30 -13.71 -9.23
C GLY A 17 -17.22 -13.06 -10.10
N LEU A 18 -17.60 -12.42 -11.21
CA LEU A 18 -16.66 -11.71 -12.08
C LEU A 18 -15.98 -10.53 -11.38
N LEU A 19 -16.76 -9.77 -10.61
CA LEU A 19 -16.26 -8.68 -9.78
C LEU A 19 -15.26 -9.18 -8.72
N ALA A 20 -15.57 -10.28 -8.05
CA ALA A 20 -14.71 -10.87 -7.04
C ALA A 20 -13.42 -11.46 -7.64
N LEU A 21 -13.48 -12.08 -8.81
CA LEU A 21 -12.29 -12.55 -9.54
C LEU A 21 -11.38 -11.38 -9.92
N THR A 22 -11.97 -10.27 -10.40
CA THR A 22 -11.22 -9.06 -10.71
C THR A 22 -10.56 -8.49 -9.46
N GLY A 23 -11.33 -8.35 -8.37
CA GLY A 23 -10.81 -7.86 -7.08
C GLY A 23 -9.70 -8.75 -6.51
N LEU A 24 -9.82 -10.07 -6.64
CA LEU A 24 -8.78 -11.02 -6.24
C LEU A 24 -7.50 -10.78 -7.04
N GLY A 25 -7.59 -10.65 -8.37
CA GLY A 25 -6.43 -10.37 -9.22
C GLY A 25 -5.71 -9.06 -8.84
N LEU A 26 -6.48 -7.99 -8.60
CA LEU A 26 -5.94 -6.70 -8.17
C LEU A 26 -5.19 -6.81 -6.83
N MET A 27 -5.79 -7.48 -5.85
CA MET A 27 -5.21 -7.64 -4.51
C MET A 27 -4.00 -8.57 -4.50
N SER A 28 -4.03 -9.65 -5.28
CA SER A 28 -2.87 -10.52 -5.48
C SER A 28 -1.71 -9.77 -6.14
N TYR A 29 -1.98 -8.94 -7.14
CA TYR A 29 -0.95 -8.12 -7.79
C TYR A 29 -0.30 -7.13 -6.82
N LEU A 30 -1.10 -6.40 -6.03
CA LEU A 30 -0.58 -5.49 -4.99
C LEU A 30 0.26 -6.24 -3.96
N THR A 31 -0.14 -7.45 -3.58
CA THR A 31 0.63 -8.30 -2.65
C THR A 31 2.00 -8.65 -3.23
N VAL A 32 2.08 -8.99 -4.51
CA VAL A 32 3.36 -9.26 -5.18
C VAL A 32 4.23 -8.02 -5.20
N ILE A 33 3.70 -6.85 -5.53
CA ILE A 33 4.46 -5.59 -5.54
C ILE A 33 4.98 -5.25 -4.15
N HIS A 34 4.16 -5.43 -3.12
CA HIS A 34 4.55 -5.18 -1.75
C HIS A 34 5.79 -5.99 -1.37
N TYR A 35 5.80 -7.31 -1.64
CA TYR A 35 6.91 -8.18 -1.28
C TYR A 35 8.13 -8.05 -2.19
N THR A 36 7.92 -7.87 -3.49
CA THR A 36 9.02 -7.73 -4.45
C THR A 36 9.62 -6.33 -4.46
N GLN A 37 8.91 -5.36 -3.86
CA GLN A 37 9.24 -3.93 -3.89
C GLN A 37 9.43 -3.40 -5.32
N ALA A 38 8.87 -4.10 -6.31
CA ALA A 38 8.95 -3.73 -7.70
C ALA A 38 8.17 -2.44 -7.99
N SER A 39 8.41 -1.88 -9.15
CA SER A 39 7.59 -0.79 -9.67
C SER A 39 6.25 -1.34 -10.16
N SER A 40 5.13 -0.76 -9.75
CA SER A 40 3.82 -1.11 -10.34
C SER A 40 3.61 -0.40 -11.68
N PHE A 41 2.69 -0.94 -12.48
CA PHE A 41 2.20 -0.23 -13.66
C PHE A 41 1.39 1.04 -13.30
N CYS A 42 1.01 1.18 -12.03
CA CYS A 42 0.17 2.26 -11.52
C CYS A 42 0.99 3.28 -10.72
N ASP A 43 2.17 3.61 -11.25
CA ASP A 43 3.05 4.67 -10.75
C ASP A 43 3.09 5.79 -11.80
N LEU A 44 2.00 6.55 -11.87
CA LEU A 44 1.76 7.55 -12.93
C LEU A 44 2.26 8.94 -12.53
N SER A 45 2.18 9.28 -11.24
CA SER A 45 2.58 10.59 -10.73
C SER A 45 2.84 10.55 -9.22
N GLU A 46 3.38 11.66 -8.68
CA GLU A 46 3.55 11.83 -7.24
C GLU A 46 2.26 11.75 -6.43
N THR A 47 1.11 12.05 -7.03
CA THR A 47 -0.20 12.03 -6.38
C THR A 47 -0.99 10.76 -6.66
N VAL A 48 -0.59 9.99 -7.68
CA VAL A 48 -1.27 8.76 -8.12
C VAL A 48 -0.22 7.66 -8.31
N SER A 49 0.07 6.99 -7.20
CA SER A 49 1.06 5.94 -7.13
C SER A 49 0.62 4.86 -6.15
N CYS A 50 0.30 3.68 -6.68
CA CYS A 50 0.08 2.48 -5.86
C CYS A 50 1.36 2.02 -5.17
N ASP A 51 2.50 2.42 -5.72
CA ASP A 51 3.82 2.07 -5.21
C ASP A 51 4.08 2.67 -3.86
N VAL A 52 3.84 3.98 -3.73
CA VAL A 52 4.02 4.71 -2.47
C VAL A 52 3.04 4.19 -1.41
N VAL A 53 1.79 3.92 -1.79
CA VAL A 53 0.76 3.44 -0.87
C VAL A 53 1.09 2.04 -0.36
N THR A 54 1.44 1.10 -1.25
CA THR A 54 1.66 -0.30 -0.90
C THR A 54 2.96 -0.55 -0.13
N THR A 55 3.88 0.41 -0.07
CA THR A 55 5.11 0.32 0.75
C THR A 55 5.06 1.21 1.98
N SER A 56 3.94 1.88 2.23
CA SER A 56 3.78 2.73 3.40
C SER A 56 3.64 1.89 4.68
N ILE A 57 3.87 2.50 5.84
CA ILE A 57 3.61 1.88 7.15
C ILE A 57 2.15 1.45 7.34
N TYR A 58 1.24 2.07 6.59
CA TYR A 58 -0.19 1.78 6.64
C TYR A 58 -0.61 0.61 5.73
N SER A 59 0.32 0.09 4.94
CA SER A 59 0.09 -1.07 4.06
C SER A 59 0.18 -2.41 4.77
N GLU A 60 0.60 -2.43 6.04
CA GLU A 60 0.72 -3.63 6.85
C GLU A 60 -0.11 -3.52 8.14
N ILE A 61 -0.53 -4.67 8.66
CA ILE A 61 -1.12 -4.83 9.99
C ILE A 61 -0.41 -6.02 10.63
N PHE A 62 0.28 -5.79 11.75
CA PHE A 62 1.10 -6.82 12.41
C PHE A 62 2.11 -7.51 11.45
N GLY A 63 2.68 -6.78 10.49
CA GLY A 63 3.60 -7.31 9.48
C GLY A 63 2.95 -8.07 8.33
N ILE A 64 1.62 -8.13 8.28
CA ILE A 64 0.86 -8.75 7.19
C ILE A 64 0.31 -7.65 6.27
N PRO A 65 0.57 -7.70 4.96
CA PRO A 65 0.05 -6.70 4.03
C PRO A 65 -1.47 -6.67 4.00
N VAL A 66 -2.05 -5.48 4.01
CA VAL A 66 -3.49 -5.23 3.88
C VAL A 66 -4.05 -5.87 2.60
N SER A 67 -3.25 -5.91 1.53
CA SER A 67 -3.62 -6.55 0.27
C SER A 67 -3.94 -8.05 0.41
N ILE A 68 -3.33 -8.75 1.37
CA ILE A 68 -3.66 -10.15 1.68
C ILE A 68 -5.05 -10.26 2.30
N PHE A 69 -5.41 -9.36 3.21
CA PHE A 69 -6.76 -9.33 3.77
C PHE A 69 -7.82 -9.02 2.70
N GLY A 70 -7.51 -8.10 1.77
CA GLY A 70 -8.34 -7.82 0.60
C GLY A 70 -8.50 -9.03 -0.31
N ALA A 71 -7.41 -9.73 -0.63
CA ALA A 71 -7.44 -10.97 -1.40
C ALA A 71 -8.28 -12.04 -0.69
N GLY A 72 -8.11 -12.19 0.63
CA GLY A 72 -8.89 -13.10 1.47
C GLY A 72 -10.39 -12.81 1.43
N TYR A 73 -10.78 -11.54 1.48
CA TYR A 73 -12.18 -11.14 1.30
C TYR A 73 -12.73 -11.59 -0.07
N PHE A 74 -12.04 -11.30 -1.17
CA PHE A 74 -12.52 -11.69 -2.51
C PHE A 74 -12.54 -13.20 -2.71
N ALA A 75 -11.54 -13.93 -2.21
CA ALA A 75 -11.53 -15.39 -2.20
C ALA A 75 -12.72 -15.95 -1.40
N PHE A 76 -13.05 -15.35 -0.26
CA PHE A 76 -14.19 -15.74 0.55
C PHE A 76 -15.53 -15.47 -0.16
N VAL A 77 -15.68 -14.35 -0.87
CA VAL A 77 -16.85 -14.07 -1.71
C VAL A 77 -17.04 -15.16 -2.78
N ILE A 78 -15.96 -15.52 -3.48
CA ILE A 78 -15.97 -16.60 -4.49
C ILE A 78 -16.40 -17.92 -3.84
N PHE A 79 -15.81 -18.28 -2.70
CA PHE A 79 -16.16 -19.49 -1.96
C PHE A 79 -17.66 -19.53 -1.59
N LEU A 80 -18.21 -18.43 -1.07
CA LEU A 80 -19.62 -18.34 -0.72
C LEU A 80 -20.54 -18.49 -1.94
N ILE A 81 -20.15 -17.99 -3.12
CA ILE A 81 -20.97 -18.13 -4.34
C ILE A 81 -21.25 -19.61 -4.66
N PHE A 82 -20.23 -20.47 -4.49
CA PHE A 82 -20.32 -21.90 -4.74
C PHE A 82 -21.03 -22.69 -3.63
N LYS A 83 -20.81 -22.31 -2.35
CA LYS A 83 -21.32 -23.08 -1.21
C LYS A 83 -22.69 -22.61 -0.70
N ALA A 84 -22.98 -21.32 -0.76
CA ALA A 84 -24.15 -20.75 -0.11
C ALA A 84 -25.39 -20.70 -1.03
N LYS A 85 -26.54 -21.01 -0.42
CA LYS A 85 -27.86 -20.77 -1.02
C LYS A 85 -28.05 -19.26 -1.22
N SER A 86 -28.80 -18.86 -2.27
CA SER A 86 -28.95 -17.45 -2.68
C SER A 86 -29.32 -16.50 -1.54
N LYS A 87 -30.29 -16.86 -0.68
CA LYS A 87 -30.67 -16.03 0.47
C LYS A 87 -29.53 -15.82 1.47
N VAL A 88 -28.86 -16.90 1.86
CA VAL A 88 -27.73 -16.87 2.80
C VAL A 88 -26.55 -16.13 2.19
N LEU A 89 -26.28 -16.33 0.90
CA LEU A 89 -25.23 -15.63 0.16
C LEU A 89 -25.40 -14.12 0.23
N PHE A 90 -26.52 -13.58 -0.25
CA PHE A 90 -26.70 -12.12 -0.31
C PHE A 90 -26.73 -11.48 1.09
N GLN A 91 -27.25 -12.19 2.09
CA GLN A 91 -27.23 -11.74 3.48
C GLN A 91 -25.81 -11.70 4.04
N ALA A 92 -25.03 -12.77 3.85
CA ALA A 92 -23.64 -12.82 4.30
C ALA A 92 -22.79 -11.76 3.59
N LEU A 93 -22.90 -11.66 2.26
CA LEU A 93 -22.17 -10.66 1.47
C LEU A 93 -22.51 -9.24 1.92
N PHE A 94 -23.77 -8.94 2.18
CA PHE A 94 -24.17 -7.62 2.67
C PHE A 94 -23.48 -7.28 3.99
N TYR A 95 -23.60 -8.14 5.02
CA TYR A 95 -23.05 -7.83 6.34
C TYR A 95 -21.52 -7.83 6.38
N ILE A 96 -20.87 -8.77 5.70
CA ILE A 96 -19.40 -8.84 5.66
C ILE A 96 -18.84 -7.64 4.89
N THR A 97 -19.40 -7.32 3.72
CA THR A 97 -18.93 -6.18 2.92
C THR A 97 -19.17 -4.86 3.66
N PHE A 98 -20.33 -4.72 4.31
CA PHE A 98 -20.64 -3.55 5.13
C PHE A 98 -19.61 -3.35 6.24
N PHE A 99 -19.21 -4.42 6.94
CA PHE A 99 -18.17 -4.38 7.96
C PHE A 99 -16.79 -4.00 7.37
N VAL A 100 -16.34 -4.69 6.32
CA VAL A 100 -14.97 -4.52 5.76
C VAL A 100 -14.78 -3.14 5.11
N LEU A 101 -15.85 -2.47 4.67
CA LEU A 101 -15.75 -1.12 4.11
C LEU A 101 -15.26 -0.08 5.14
N PHE A 102 -15.52 -0.25 6.44
CA PHE A 102 -15.05 0.70 7.46
C PHE A 102 -13.52 0.81 7.54
N PRO A 103 -12.76 -0.27 7.79
CA PRO A 103 -11.30 -0.21 7.74
C PRO A 103 -10.77 0.16 6.35
N SER A 104 -11.48 -0.19 5.28
CA SER A 104 -11.07 0.18 3.91
C SER A 104 -11.21 1.68 3.63
N LEU A 105 -12.26 2.33 4.13
CA LEU A 105 -12.45 3.78 4.04
C LEU A 105 -11.46 4.55 4.93
N TYR A 106 -11.11 3.99 6.09
CA TYR A 106 -10.01 4.51 6.91
C TYR A 106 -8.70 4.57 6.09
N LEU A 107 -8.38 3.53 5.33
CA LEU A 107 -7.19 3.55 4.47
C LEU A 107 -7.25 4.63 3.39
N THR A 108 -8.43 4.90 2.79
CA THR A 108 -8.58 6.03 1.86
C THR A 108 -8.31 7.37 2.55
N LEU A 109 -8.81 7.56 3.78
CA LEU A 109 -8.50 8.77 4.56
C LEU A 109 -6.99 8.87 4.81
N THR A 110 -6.33 7.76 5.07
CA THR A 110 -4.89 7.72 5.29
C THR A 110 -4.08 8.03 4.03
N GLU A 111 -4.51 7.53 2.87
CA GLU A 111 -3.95 7.85 1.56
C GLU A 111 -3.97 9.36 1.29
N ILE A 112 -5.08 10.03 1.63
CA ILE A 112 -5.28 11.47 1.37
C ILE A 112 -4.55 12.34 2.40
N LEU A 113 -4.66 12.02 3.70
CA LEU A 113 -4.18 12.89 4.77
C LEU A 113 -2.70 12.69 5.08
N PHE A 114 -2.21 11.44 5.11
CA PHE A 114 -0.85 11.11 5.55
C PHE A 114 0.09 10.80 4.38
N ILE A 115 -0.33 9.95 3.45
CA ILE A 115 0.53 9.50 2.33
C ILE A 115 0.59 10.57 1.23
N LYS A 116 -0.51 11.31 1.02
CA LYS A 116 -0.70 12.28 -0.07
C LYS A 116 -0.50 11.66 -1.46
N SER A 117 -0.86 10.40 -1.61
CA SER A 117 -0.86 9.65 -2.88
C SER A 117 -2.02 8.66 -2.88
N LEU A 118 -2.72 8.57 -4.00
CA LEU A 118 -3.86 7.67 -4.21
C LEU A 118 -3.43 6.41 -4.96
N CYS A 119 -3.88 5.25 -4.51
CA CYS A 119 -3.70 4.01 -5.26
C CYS A 119 -4.98 3.64 -6.03
N ILE A 120 -4.93 3.75 -7.36
CA ILE A 120 -6.06 3.40 -8.24
C ILE A 120 -6.51 1.95 -8.03
N LEU A 121 -5.59 1.02 -7.79
CA LEU A 121 -5.95 -0.41 -7.62
C LEU A 121 -6.70 -0.65 -6.30
N CYS A 122 -6.28 0.00 -5.21
CA CYS A 122 -6.99 -0.02 -3.93
C CYS A 122 -8.38 0.61 -4.08
N GLU A 123 -8.48 1.80 -4.67
CA GLU A 123 -9.75 2.50 -4.88
C GLU A 123 -10.69 1.73 -5.83
N THR A 124 -10.15 1.09 -6.87
CA THR A 124 -10.92 0.20 -7.76
C THR A 124 -11.49 -0.99 -6.99
N SER A 125 -10.70 -1.60 -6.10
CA SER A 125 -11.19 -2.69 -5.26
C SER A 125 -12.31 -2.23 -4.30
N LYS A 126 -12.21 -1.01 -3.75
CA LYS A 126 -13.24 -0.40 -2.90
C LYS A 126 -14.52 -0.16 -3.70
N ALA A 127 -14.40 0.36 -4.93
CA ALA A 127 -15.52 0.51 -5.84
C ALA A 127 -16.21 -0.83 -6.13
N ILE A 128 -15.44 -1.90 -6.36
CA ILE A 128 -15.98 -3.26 -6.52
C ILE A 128 -16.75 -3.70 -5.27
N MET A 129 -16.21 -3.47 -4.06
CA MET A 129 -16.89 -3.79 -2.80
C MET A 129 -18.21 -3.02 -2.65
N PHE A 130 -18.25 -1.73 -2.98
CA PHE A 130 -19.48 -0.94 -2.98
C PHE A 130 -20.53 -1.50 -3.95
N VAL A 131 -20.12 -1.93 -5.15
CA VAL A 131 -21.03 -2.57 -6.12
C VAL A 131 -21.56 -3.89 -5.58
N ILE A 132 -20.71 -4.74 -4.96
CA ILE A 132 -21.14 -5.99 -4.32
C ILE A 132 -22.13 -5.73 -3.19
N LEU A 133 -21.87 -4.73 -2.35
CA LEU A 133 -22.78 -4.31 -1.27
C LEU A 133 -24.14 -3.88 -1.83
N PHE A 134 -24.13 -3.04 -2.88
CA PHE A 134 -25.34 -2.56 -3.54
C PHE A 134 -26.16 -3.72 -4.13
N ILE A 135 -25.55 -4.59 -4.94
CA ILE A 135 -26.23 -5.76 -5.50
C ILE A 135 -26.80 -6.64 -4.38
N SER A 136 -26.06 -6.83 -3.29
CA SER A 136 -26.50 -7.63 -2.15
C SER A 136 -27.72 -7.00 -1.46
N LEU A 137 -27.70 -5.69 -1.18
CA LEU A 137 -28.81 -4.96 -0.57
C LEU A 137 -30.12 -5.07 -1.39
N PHE A 138 -30.04 -4.91 -2.71
CA PHE A 138 -31.19 -5.04 -3.62
C PHE A 138 -31.62 -6.50 -3.85
N SER A 139 -30.85 -7.46 -3.35
CA SER A 139 -31.17 -8.89 -3.42
C SER A 139 -31.82 -9.43 -2.16
N LEU A 140 -31.75 -8.71 -1.04
CA LEU A 140 -32.39 -9.10 0.21
C LEU A 140 -33.92 -9.08 0.10
N ASP A 141 -34.58 -10.03 0.77
CA ASP A 141 -36.05 -10.07 0.88
C ASP A 141 -36.55 -9.07 1.91
N LYS A 142 -35.77 -8.86 2.98
CA LYS A 142 -36.04 -7.89 4.03
C LYS A 142 -34.85 -6.95 4.13
N LYS A 143 -35.12 -5.65 4.09
CA LYS A 143 -34.06 -4.66 4.31
C LYS A 143 -33.49 -4.83 5.72
N PRO A 144 -32.17 -4.68 5.90
CA PRO A 144 -31.54 -4.77 7.20
C PRO A 144 -32.10 -3.67 8.11
N SER A 145 -32.50 -4.05 9.33
CA SER A 145 -32.94 -3.09 10.33
C SER A 145 -31.73 -2.36 10.93
N ALA A 146 -31.90 -1.08 11.28
CA ALA A 146 -30.88 -0.28 11.96
C ALA A 146 -30.34 -0.98 13.23
N ARG A 147 -31.20 -1.72 13.94
CA ARG A 147 -30.83 -2.53 15.11
C ARG A 147 -29.74 -3.56 14.83
N ASN A 148 -29.71 -4.12 13.62
CA ASN A 148 -28.71 -5.11 13.22
C ASN A 148 -27.46 -4.46 12.61
N LEU A 149 -27.60 -3.27 12.01
CA LEU A 149 -26.50 -2.54 11.40
C LEU A 149 -25.62 -1.84 12.44
N ALA A 150 -26.21 -1.28 13.50
CA ALA A 150 -25.50 -0.56 14.54
C ALA A 150 -24.31 -1.33 15.14
N PRO A 151 -24.45 -2.58 15.62
CA PRO A 151 -23.32 -3.32 16.18
C PRO A 151 -22.21 -3.61 15.15
N ILE A 152 -22.58 -3.82 13.89
CA ILE A 152 -21.61 -4.09 12.81
C ILE A 152 -20.86 -2.81 12.43
N ALA A 153 -21.54 -1.67 12.38
CA ALA A 153 -20.92 -0.38 12.15
C ALA A 153 -19.97 -0.01 13.29
N ILE A 154 -20.41 -0.19 14.55
CA ILE A 154 -19.57 0.03 15.73
C ILE A 154 -18.34 -0.88 15.66
N ALA A 155 -18.52 -2.17 15.39
CA ALA A 155 -17.40 -3.10 15.23
C ALA A 155 -16.45 -2.66 14.12
N GLY A 156 -16.96 -2.24 12.95
CA GLY A 156 -16.15 -1.76 11.84
C GLY A 156 -15.35 -0.50 12.18
N VAL A 157 -15.96 0.47 12.86
CA VAL A 157 -15.28 1.69 13.35
C VAL A 157 -14.21 1.35 14.39
N VAL A 158 -14.52 0.44 15.33
CA VAL A 158 -13.55 -0.03 16.33
C VAL A 158 -12.39 -0.73 15.64
N THR A 159 -12.63 -1.59 14.65
CA THR A 159 -11.57 -2.24 13.86
C THR A 159 -10.69 -1.23 13.13
N ALA A 160 -11.29 -0.20 12.51
CA ALA A 160 -10.52 0.88 11.88
C ALA A 160 -9.66 1.64 12.89
N GLY A 161 -10.20 1.93 14.08
CA GLY A 161 -9.44 2.55 15.17
C GLY A 161 -8.29 1.68 15.67
N VAL A 162 -8.54 0.39 15.92
CA VAL A 162 -7.50 -0.58 16.32
C VAL A 162 -6.42 -0.69 15.26
N MET A 163 -6.80 -0.73 13.98
CA MET A 163 -5.86 -0.75 12.86
C MET A 163 -4.99 0.51 12.83
N PHE A 164 -5.59 1.69 12.99
CA PHE A 164 -4.84 2.94 13.13
C PHE A 164 -3.86 2.86 14.30
N PHE A 165 -4.30 2.43 15.48
CA PHE A 165 -3.40 2.29 16.64
C PHE A 165 -2.31 1.25 16.41
N ALA A 166 -2.59 0.12 15.76
CA ALA A 166 -1.57 -0.90 15.45
C ALA A 166 -0.55 -0.43 14.41
N GLN A 167 -0.97 0.41 13.46
CA GLN A 167 -0.13 0.99 12.42
C GLN A 167 0.64 2.23 12.88
N THR A 168 0.16 2.89 13.92
CA THR A 168 0.79 4.06 14.53
C THR A 168 1.54 3.73 15.81
N SER A 169 1.29 2.59 16.45
CA SER A 169 2.14 2.12 17.54
C SER A 169 3.53 1.75 17.03
N SER A 170 3.66 1.33 15.77
CA SER A 170 4.95 1.25 15.07
C SER A 170 5.58 2.63 14.80
N LEU A 171 4.81 3.73 14.78
CA LEU A 171 5.35 5.11 14.76
C LEU A 171 5.92 5.54 16.12
N SER A 172 5.47 4.97 17.25
CA SER A 172 6.15 5.19 18.55
C SER A 172 7.56 4.60 18.60
N ALA A 173 7.89 3.71 17.66
CA ALA A 173 9.24 3.25 17.37
C ALA A 173 9.76 3.85 16.04
N LYS A 174 9.45 5.12 15.72
CA LYS A 174 10.11 5.82 14.62
C LYS A 174 11.60 5.93 14.97
N GLN A 175 12.36 4.93 14.52
CA GLN A 175 13.78 4.86 14.76
C GLN A 175 14.42 6.09 14.12
N ASP A 176 15.02 6.94 14.95
CA ASP A 176 15.64 8.16 14.49
C ASP A 176 16.94 7.81 13.74
N TYR A 177 16.85 7.77 12.42
CA TYR A 177 18.00 7.51 11.56
C TYR A 177 18.96 8.69 11.43
N SER A 178 18.83 9.76 12.24
CA SER A 178 19.77 10.88 12.25
C SER A 178 21.22 10.43 12.43
N LYS A 179 21.48 9.48 13.34
CA LYS A 179 22.82 8.93 13.57
C LYS A 179 23.32 8.09 12.39
N LEU A 180 22.45 7.29 11.79
CA LEU A 180 22.78 6.53 10.59
C LEU A 180 23.15 7.48 9.45
N VAL A 181 22.32 8.47 9.14
CA VAL A 181 22.57 9.45 8.08
C VAL A 181 23.87 10.22 8.31
N ALA A 182 24.15 10.63 9.55
CA ALA A 182 25.42 11.27 9.90
C ALA A 182 26.62 10.35 9.62
N CYS A 183 26.54 9.08 10.02
CA CYS A 183 27.60 8.10 9.74
C CYS A 183 27.75 7.82 8.24
N LEU A 184 26.66 7.69 7.49
CA LEU A 184 26.69 7.54 6.03
C LEU A 184 27.46 8.69 5.37
N ASN A 185 27.19 9.92 5.78
CA ASN A 185 27.90 11.10 5.29
C ASN A 185 29.39 11.07 5.67
N GLU A 186 29.73 10.73 6.91
CA GLU A 186 31.12 10.63 7.38
C GLU A 186 31.92 9.59 6.59
N LYS A 187 31.28 8.47 6.24
CA LYS A 187 31.89 7.41 5.44
C LYS A 187 32.02 7.76 3.95
N GLY A 188 31.38 8.83 3.50
CA GLY A 188 31.41 9.26 2.10
C GLY A 188 30.35 8.61 1.22
N VAL A 189 29.22 8.20 1.81
CA VAL A 189 28.08 7.70 1.02
C VAL A 189 27.36 8.86 0.34
N ILE A 190 27.10 8.71 -0.95
CA ILE A 190 26.33 9.65 -1.77
C ILE A 190 25.07 8.95 -2.29
N TYR A 191 23.93 9.58 -2.06
CA TYR A 191 22.60 9.13 -2.48
C TYR A 191 22.21 9.81 -3.81
N TYR A 192 22.28 9.07 -4.90
CA TYR A 192 21.83 9.51 -6.21
C TYR A 192 20.34 9.25 -6.37
N LYS A 193 19.59 10.31 -6.62
CA LYS A 193 18.13 10.26 -6.69
C LYS A 193 17.61 11.00 -7.91
N SER A 194 16.33 10.82 -8.18
CA SER A 194 15.61 11.60 -9.18
C SER A 194 14.30 12.10 -8.56
N VAL A 195 13.90 13.33 -8.85
CA VAL A 195 12.59 13.86 -8.42
C VAL A 195 11.43 13.01 -8.95
N THR A 196 11.58 12.40 -10.13
CA THR A 196 10.56 11.55 -10.76
C THR A 196 10.64 10.08 -10.31
N CYS A 197 11.54 9.75 -9.38
CA CYS A 197 11.79 8.38 -8.97
C CYS A 197 10.98 8.01 -7.73
N SER A 198 9.98 7.14 -7.92
CA SER A 198 9.13 6.62 -6.83
C SER A 198 9.90 5.84 -5.78
N ASN A 199 10.87 5.01 -6.18
CA ASN A 199 11.74 4.28 -5.23
C ASN A 199 12.61 5.21 -4.39
N CYS A 200 12.95 6.39 -4.91
CA CYS A 200 13.70 7.41 -4.19
C CYS A 200 12.82 8.03 -3.11
N ARG A 201 11.57 8.36 -3.45
CA ARG A 201 10.58 8.82 -2.47
C ARG A 201 10.31 7.79 -1.38
N ARG A 202 10.23 6.50 -1.72
CA ARG A 202 10.11 5.40 -0.74
C ARG A 202 11.30 5.37 0.21
N GLN A 203 12.52 5.47 -0.31
CA GLN A 203 13.74 5.51 0.49
C GLN A 203 13.74 6.68 1.49
N GLU A 204 13.33 7.85 1.02
CA GLU A 204 13.24 9.07 1.85
C GLU A 204 12.19 8.94 2.95
N LEU A 205 11.05 8.29 2.66
CA LEU A 205 10.02 8.00 3.67
C LEU A 205 10.51 7.05 4.76
N ILE A 206 11.30 6.03 4.39
CA ILE A 206 11.91 5.08 5.34
C ILE A 206 12.90 5.80 6.25
N LEU A 207 13.79 6.60 5.68
CA LEU A 207 14.79 7.35 6.45
C LEU A 207 14.16 8.48 7.28
N GLY A 208 12.96 8.93 6.91
CA GLY A 208 12.26 10.05 7.54
C GLY A 208 13.01 11.36 7.36
N GLU A 209 12.62 12.40 8.11
CA GLU A 209 13.26 13.73 8.09
C GLU A 209 14.81 13.75 8.01
N PRO A 210 15.56 12.83 8.67
CA PRO A 210 17.00 12.71 8.50
C PRO A 210 17.50 12.65 7.06
N TYR A 211 16.74 12.08 6.11
CA TYR A 211 17.16 11.96 4.71
C TYR A 211 17.59 13.31 4.10
N LYS A 212 17.00 14.43 4.54
CA LYS A 212 17.31 15.77 4.02
C LYS A 212 18.76 16.18 4.25
N LYS A 213 19.41 15.58 5.26
CA LYS A 213 20.83 15.81 5.59
C LYS A 213 21.76 14.82 4.90
N LEU A 214 21.24 13.76 4.27
CA LEU A 214 22.05 12.80 3.54
C LEU A 214 22.69 13.48 2.34
N ASN A 215 23.98 13.24 2.12
CA ASN A 215 24.69 13.69 0.93
C ASN A 215 23.98 13.12 -0.30
N GLN A 216 23.42 13.98 -1.14
CA GLN A 216 22.54 13.57 -2.23
C GLN A 216 22.83 14.34 -3.51
N VAL A 217 22.62 13.66 -4.64
CA VAL A 217 22.76 14.22 -5.99
C VAL A 217 21.44 14.01 -6.73
N GLU A 218 20.88 15.10 -7.23
CA GLU A 218 19.65 15.10 -8.01
C GLU A 218 19.99 14.88 -9.49
N CYS A 219 19.60 13.73 -10.04
CA CYS A 219 19.93 13.34 -11.40
C CYS A 219 18.90 13.83 -12.44
N HIS A 220 17.73 14.32 -12.02
CA HIS A 220 16.72 14.81 -12.95
C HIS A 220 16.84 16.33 -13.16
N PRO A 221 16.80 16.85 -14.40
CA PRO A 221 16.90 18.30 -14.69
C PRO A 221 15.84 19.15 -13.98
N ASP A 222 14.62 18.64 -13.81
CA ASP A 222 13.53 19.35 -13.15
C ASP A 222 13.60 19.33 -11.62
N GLY A 223 14.58 18.62 -11.05
CA GLY A 223 14.78 18.53 -9.62
C GLY A 223 15.48 19.77 -9.03
N LYS A 224 15.58 19.82 -7.70
CA LYS A 224 16.25 20.93 -7.00
C LYS A 224 17.78 20.76 -7.06
N ASN A 225 18.50 21.78 -7.52
CA ASN A 225 19.95 21.77 -7.71
C ASN A 225 20.43 20.55 -8.54
N PRO A 226 19.91 20.41 -9.78
CA PRO A 226 20.10 19.22 -10.59
C PRO A 226 21.56 19.10 -11.06
N GLN A 227 22.07 17.87 -11.11
CA GLN A 227 23.41 17.51 -11.57
C GLN A 227 23.37 16.28 -12.52
N PRO A 228 22.60 16.32 -13.62
CA PRO A 228 22.46 15.19 -14.53
C PRO A 228 23.79 14.77 -15.18
N GLU A 229 24.66 15.72 -15.51
CA GLU A 229 25.98 15.43 -16.08
C GLU A 229 26.87 14.64 -15.13
N LEU A 230 26.82 14.95 -13.83
CA LEU A 230 27.54 14.19 -12.81
C LEU A 230 27.00 12.75 -12.74
N CYS A 231 25.68 12.58 -12.78
CA CYS A 231 25.06 11.26 -12.78
C CYS A 231 25.43 10.43 -14.01
N LEU A 232 25.48 11.04 -15.20
CA LEU A 232 25.95 10.37 -16.41
C LEU A 232 27.43 9.97 -16.30
N LYS A 233 28.29 10.88 -15.80
CA LYS A 233 29.71 10.61 -15.58
C LYS A 233 29.95 9.49 -14.57
N LYS A 234 29.10 9.39 -13.54
CA LYS A 234 29.13 8.33 -12.51
C LYS A 234 28.39 7.04 -12.93
N GLY A 235 27.88 6.97 -14.17
CA GLY A 235 27.19 5.79 -14.69
C GLY A 235 25.92 5.44 -13.94
N ILE A 236 25.15 6.44 -13.50
CA ILE A 236 23.88 6.21 -12.79
C ILE A 236 22.79 5.90 -13.81
N ASN A 237 22.49 4.61 -13.98
CA ASN A 237 21.43 4.14 -14.89
C ASN A 237 20.07 3.97 -14.20
N LYS A 238 20.06 3.87 -12.86
CA LYS A 238 18.87 3.71 -12.04
C LYS A 238 18.99 4.55 -10.77
N THR A 239 17.86 5.02 -10.29
CA THR A 239 17.75 5.68 -8.99
C THR A 239 16.67 4.96 -8.15
N PRO A 240 16.81 4.89 -6.82
CA PRO A 240 17.94 5.40 -6.05
C PRO A 240 19.20 4.56 -6.23
N THR A 241 20.37 5.19 -6.14
CA THR A 241 21.66 4.50 -6.12
C THR A 241 22.51 5.10 -5.00
N PHE A 242 23.14 4.26 -4.20
CA PHE A 242 24.06 4.66 -3.15
C PHE A 242 25.47 4.28 -3.54
N ILE A 243 26.39 5.25 -3.51
CA ILE A 243 27.81 5.01 -3.79
C ILE A 243 28.62 5.41 -2.57
N LEU A 244 29.51 4.53 -2.13
CA LEU A 244 30.51 4.83 -1.10
C LEU A 244 31.79 5.30 -1.80
N GLU A 245 32.16 6.55 -1.57
CA GLU A 245 33.36 7.15 -2.17
C GLU A 245 34.38 7.54 -1.11
N GLN A 246 35.64 7.15 -1.32
CA GLN A 246 36.78 7.62 -0.54
C GLN A 246 37.89 8.07 -1.49
N ASN A 247 38.50 9.23 -1.24
CA ASN A 247 39.56 9.79 -2.08
C ASN A 247 39.19 9.86 -3.59
N ASN A 248 37.93 10.21 -3.90
CA ASN A 248 37.36 10.25 -5.26
C ASN A 248 37.33 8.91 -6.01
N GLN A 249 37.51 7.78 -5.31
CA GLN A 249 37.32 6.45 -5.86
C GLN A 249 36.03 5.82 -5.33
N GLU A 250 35.22 5.30 -6.25
CA GLU A 250 34.06 4.48 -5.93
C GLU A 250 34.54 3.14 -5.36
N LEU A 251 34.21 2.87 -4.09
CA LEU A 251 34.56 1.62 -3.42
C LEU A 251 33.45 0.57 -3.53
N LYS A 252 32.20 1.00 -3.37
CA LYS A 252 31.03 0.12 -3.38
C LYS A 252 29.80 0.86 -3.90
N ARG A 253 28.86 0.10 -4.44
CA ARG A 253 27.57 0.59 -4.96
C ARG A 253 26.42 -0.31 -4.52
N LEU A 254 25.29 0.31 -4.23
CA LEU A 254 23.99 -0.35 -4.10
C LEU A 254 22.98 0.34 -5.03
N GLU A 255 22.25 -0.44 -5.81
CA GLU A 255 21.17 0.07 -6.67
C GLU A 255 19.81 -0.33 -6.09
N GLY A 256 18.84 0.57 -6.25
CA GLY A 256 17.48 0.38 -5.76
C GLY A 256 17.34 0.76 -4.28
N ARG A 257 16.08 0.67 -3.81
CA ARG A 257 15.71 0.95 -2.42
C ARG A 257 16.44 0.01 -1.48
N GLN A 258 16.90 0.53 -0.35
CA GLN A 258 17.64 -0.19 0.68
C GLN A 258 16.94 -0.05 2.03
N ASP A 259 16.87 -1.15 2.78
CA ASP A 259 16.47 -1.08 4.18
C ASP A 259 17.59 -0.41 5.01
N PRO A 260 17.26 0.28 6.12
CA PRO A 260 18.27 0.98 6.93
C PRO A 260 19.37 0.05 7.47
N LYS A 261 19.05 -1.23 7.69
CA LYS A 261 20.00 -2.27 8.10
C LYS A 261 21.06 -2.53 7.03
N ASP A 262 20.65 -2.57 5.77
CA ASP A 262 21.56 -2.82 4.65
C ASP A 262 22.44 -1.61 4.39
N LEU A 263 21.89 -0.39 4.49
CA LEU A 263 22.67 0.85 4.43
C LEU A 263 23.72 0.93 5.55
N ALA A 264 23.34 0.53 6.77
CA ALA A 264 24.25 0.49 7.90
C ALA A 264 25.39 -0.52 7.65
N ALA A 265 25.06 -1.75 7.23
CA ALA A 265 26.05 -2.76 6.90
C ALA A 265 26.98 -2.33 5.76
N PHE A 266 26.42 -1.71 4.72
CA PHE A 266 27.14 -1.21 3.54
C PHE A 266 28.26 -0.23 3.89
N ALA A 267 27.96 0.73 4.77
CA ALA A 267 28.90 1.76 5.22
C ALA A 267 29.64 1.40 6.52
N SER A 268 29.41 0.20 7.07
CA SER A 268 29.93 -0.22 8.37
C SER A 268 29.54 0.75 9.50
N CYS A 269 28.30 1.23 9.47
CA CYS A 269 27.66 2.06 10.49
C CYS A 269 26.84 1.19 11.44
N SER A 270 26.59 1.67 12.66
CA SER A 270 25.65 1.04 13.59
C SER A 270 24.27 1.66 13.48
N LEU A 271 23.24 0.81 13.50
CA LEU A 271 21.89 1.23 13.85
C LEU A 271 21.83 1.25 15.37
N SER A 272 22.06 2.39 16.00
CA SER A 272 21.81 2.48 17.44
C SER A 272 20.33 2.19 17.72
N GLU A 273 20.05 1.35 18.72
CA GLU A 273 18.73 1.21 19.34
C GLU A 273 18.19 2.56 19.84
#